data_AF-A0A8J8FLQ6-F1
#
_entry.id   AF-A0A8J8FLQ6-F1
#
_cell.length_a   1.000
_cell.length_b   1.000
_cell.length_c   1.000
_cell.angle_alpha   90.00
_cell.angle_beta   90.00
_cell.angle_gamma   90.00
#
_symmetry.space_group_name_H-M   'P 1'
#
loop_
_entity.id
_entity.type
_entity.pdbx_description
1 polymer ?
#
loop_
_entity_poly.entity_id
_entity_poly.type
_entity_poly.pdbx_seq_one_letter_code
_entity_poly.pdbx_strand_id
1 'polypeptide(L)'
;MELDFRAIKTHMGMEMLRCKTAEMVEKEIAVNLLAYNLVRANISRAACINESRPRHLSFMATVQLMRNAIGLCITQTGKALGKLLYPLLLAMTETEVGKRKRPSQPRVIKRRPKAYPMMNKPRKEYVIQ
;
A
#
# COMPACT_ATOMS: atom_id res chain seq x y z
N MET A 1 -2.01 9.11 -10.94
CA MET A 1 -0.57 9.32 -11.12
C MET A 1 0.13 9.43 -9.76
N GLU A 2 0.06 10.54 -9.02
CA GLU A 2 0.82 10.65 -7.74
C GLU A 2 0.32 9.69 -6.62
N LEU A 3 -0.98 9.40 -6.57
CA LEU A 3 -1.56 8.44 -5.62
C LEU A 3 -1.09 6.99 -5.84
N ASP A 4 -0.79 6.64 -7.08
CA ASP A 4 -0.46 5.27 -7.48
C ASP A 4 0.97 4.92 -7.05
N PHE A 5 1.91 5.85 -7.25
CA PHE A 5 3.26 5.70 -6.73
C PHE A 5 3.30 5.65 -5.20
N ARG A 6 2.43 6.39 -4.51
CA ARG A 6 2.30 6.29 -3.06
C ARG A 6 1.82 4.90 -2.63
N ALA A 7 0.85 4.33 -3.35
CA ALA A 7 0.38 2.98 -3.05
C ALA A 7 1.48 1.94 -3.20
N ILE A 8 2.24 1.99 -4.29
CA ILE A 8 3.34 1.07 -4.54
C ILE A 8 4.47 1.27 -3.51
N LYS A 9 4.93 2.49 -3.28
CA LYS A 9 6.07 2.75 -2.37
C LYS A 9 5.71 2.49 -0.90
N THR A 10 4.59 3.05 -0.45
CA THR A 10 4.25 3.08 0.98
C THR A 10 3.33 1.92 1.38
N HIS A 11 2.22 1.71 0.68
CA HIS A 11 1.24 0.69 1.09
C HIS A 11 1.73 -0.74 0.81
N MET A 12 2.54 -0.92 -0.23
CA MET A 12 3.14 -2.22 -0.56
C MET A 12 4.55 -2.41 0.00
N GLY A 13 5.13 -1.39 0.66
CA GLY A 13 6.44 -1.51 1.29
C GLY A 13 7.62 -1.51 0.32
N MET A 14 7.46 -1.02 -0.92
CA MET A 14 8.54 -0.90 -1.91
C MET A 14 9.51 0.28 -1.63
N GLU A 15 9.36 0.97 -0.50
CA GLU A 15 10.28 2.04 -0.07
C GLU A 15 11.66 1.51 0.35
N MET A 16 11.74 0.26 0.82
CA MET A 16 12.99 -0.41 1.14
C MET A 16 12.96 -1.83 0.57
N LEU A 17 13.75 -2.04 -0.48
CA LEU A 17 13.91 -3.34 -1.12
C LEU A 17 14.84 -4.23 -0.29
N ARG A 18 14.53 -5.52 -0.22
CA ARG A 18 15.25 -6.48 0.63
C ARG A 18 16.36 -7.20 -0.11
N CYS A 19 16.23 -7.33 -1.43
CA CYS A 19 17.20 -8.02 -2.26
C CYS A 19 18.52 -7.24 -2.36
N LYS A 20 19.64 -7.95 -2.44
CA LYS A 20 20.99 -7.36 -2.45
C LYS A 20 21.69 -7.39 -3.80
N THR A 21 21.20 -8.19 -4.75
CA THR A 21 21.75 -8.30 -6.10
C THR A 21 20.84 -7.59 -7.10
N ALA A 22 21.41 -7.00 -8.15
CA ALA A 22 20.66 -6.24 -9.16
C ALA A 22 19.53 -7.09 -9.80
N GLU A 23 19.85 -8.32 -10.19
CA GLU A 23 18.87 -9.25 -10.78
C GLU A 23 17.69 -9.55 -9.85
N MET A 24 17.92 -9.73 -8.55
CA MET A 24 16.85 -9.99 -7.59
C MET A 24 16.03 -8.74 -7.26
N VAL A 25 16.66 -7.56 -7.27
CA VAL A 25 15.99 -6.27 -7.12
C VAL A 25 14.99 -6.03 -8.26
N GLU A 26 15.37 -6.34 -9.50
CA GLU A 26 14.44 -6.25 -10.64
C GLU A 26 13.21 -7.15 -10.47
N LYS A 27 13.42 -8.39 -10.00
CA LYS A 27 12.31 -9.32 -9.70
C LYS A 27 11.44 -8.80 -8.56
N GLU A 28 12.03 -8.25 -7.50
CA GLU A 28 11.29 -7.67 -6.38
C GLU A 28 10.40 -6.50 -6.84
N ILE A 29 10.92 -5.62 -7.71
CA ILE A 29 10.15 -4.52 -8.31
C ILE A 29 9.02 -5.07 -9.20
N ALA A 30 9.31 -6.06 -10.05
CA ALA A 30 8.32 -6.65 -10.94
C ALA A 30 7.16 -7.30 -10.17
N VAL A 31 7.45 -8.04 -9.09
CA VAL A 31 6.44 -8.66 -8.23
C VAL A 31 5.60 -7.59 -7.52
N ASN A 32 6.22 -6.51 -7.04
CA ASN A 32 5.48 -5.39 -6.46
C ASN A 32 4.53 -4.74 -7.48
N LEU A 33 4.95 -4.54 -8.72
CA LEU A 33 4.08 -4.01 -9.77
C LEU A 33 2.94 -4.97 -10.13
N LEU A 34 3.23 -6.28 -10.18
CA LEU A 34 2.21 -7.31 -10.40
C LEU A 34 1.15 -7.29 -9.30
N ALA A 35 1.58 -7.31 -8.03
CA ALA A 35 0.65 -7.27 -6.90
C ALA A 35 -0.18 -5.98 -6.87
N TYR A 36 0.40 -4.82 -7.22
CA TYR A 36 -0.35 -3.59 -7.38
C TYR A 36 -1.46 -3.72 -8.43
N ASN A 37 -1.12 -4.25 -9.61
CA ASN A 37 -2.08 -4.43 -10.70
C ASN A 37 -3.18 -5.42 -10.33
N LEU A 38 -2.86 -6.49 -9.61
CA LEU A 38 -3.86 -7.46 -9.13
C LEU A 38 -4.85 -6.81 -8.15
N VAL A 39 -4.37 -6.01 -7.20
CA VAL A 39 -5.26 -5.28 -6.28
C VAL A 39 -6.13 -4.30 -7.07
N ARG A 40 -5.56 -3.54 -8.03
CA ARG A 40 -6.32 -2.61 -8.88
C ARG A 40 -7.37 -3.31 -9.74
N ALA A 41 -7.07 -4.49 -10.27
CA ALA A 41 -8.04 -5.28 -11.03
C ALA A 41 -9.21 -5.73 -10.16
N ASN A 42 -8.96 -6.19 -8.93
CA ASN A 42 -10.02 -6.55 -7.98
C ASN A 42 -10.86 -5.35 -7.57
N ILE A 43 -10.24 -4.19 -7.32
CA ILE A 43 -10.96 -2.94 -7.08
C ILE A 43 -11.85 -2.58 -8.28
N SER A 44 -11.34 -2.72 -9.50
CA SER A 44 -12.14 -2.45 -10.70
C SER A 44 -13.34 -3.38 -10.81
N ARG A 45 -13.18 -4.67 -10.48
CA ARG A 45 -14.27 -5.65 -10.48
C ARG A 45 -15.31 -5.32 -9.41
N ALA A 46 -14.88 -5.01 -8.19
CA ALA A 46 -15.77 -4.57 -7.12
C ALA A 46 -16.52 -3.29 -7.50
N ALA A 47 -15.82 -2.33 -8.12
CA ALA A 47 -16.41 -1.08 -8.57
C ALA A 47 -17.50 -1.30 -9.63
N CYS A 48 -17.31 -2.24 -10.57
CA CYS A 48 -18.32 -2.63 -11.54
C CYS A 48 -19.59 -3.21 -10.89
N ILE A 49 -19.46 -3.93 -9.76
CA ILE A 49 -20.61 -4.52 -9.05
C ILE A 49 -21.52 -3.43 -8.44
N ASN A 50 -20.93 -2.32 -7.96
CA ASN A 50 -21.66 -1.23 -7.29
C ASN A 50 -21.77 0.04 -8.15
N GLU A 51 -21.54 -0.06 -9.46
CA GLU A 51 -21.54 1.07 -10.42
C GLU A 51 -20.72 2.29 -9.94
N SER A 52 -19.68 2.04 -9.16
CA SER A 52 -18.87 3.08 -8.53
C SER A 52 -17.60 3.33 -9.32
N ARG A 53 -16.93 4.46 -9.08
CA ARG A 53 -15.63 4.72 -9.69
C ARG A 53 -14.56 3.94 -8.94
N PRO A 54 -13.69 3.15 -9.60
CA PRO A 54 -12.63 2.38 -8.93
C PRO A 54 -11.72 3.22 -8.02
N ARG A 55 -11.55 4.51 -8.33
CA ARG A 55 -10.73 5.44 -7.53
C ARG A 55 -11.41 5.89 -6.22
N HIS A 56 -12.70 5.67 -6.06
CA HIS A 56 -13.41 5.94 -4.81
C HIS A 56 -13.25 4.80 -3.80
N LEU A 57 -12.80 3.62 -4.21
CA LEU A 57 -12.54 2.51 -3.30
C LEU A 57 -11.12 2.58 -2.72
N SER A 58 -10.98 2.23 -1.45
CA SER A 58 -9.73 2.34 -0.70
C SER A 58 -8.78 1.21 -1.05
N PHE A 59 -7.66 1.54 -1.70
CA PHE A 59 -6.62 0.56 -2.02
C PHE A 59 -6.12 -0.21 -0.79
N MET A 60 -5.85 0.50 0.31
CA MET A 60 -5.31 -0.13 1.52
C MET A 60 -6.35 -1.05 2.20
N ALA A 61 -7.63 -0.65 2.20
CA ALA A 61 -8.69 -1.48 2.74
C ALA A 61 -8.86 -2.76 1.91
N THR A 62 -8.78 -2.67 0.58
CA THR A 62 -8.77 -3.85 -0.30
C THR A 62 -7.60 -4.78 0.01
N VAL A 63 -6.38 -4.24 0.18
CA VAL A 63 -5.20 -5.06 0.56
C VAL A 63 -5.43 -5.77 1.89
N GLN A 64 -6.01 -5.11 2.89
CA GLN A 64 -6.34 -5.72 4.17
C GLN A 64 -7.38 -6.83 4.05
N LEU A 65 -8.46 -6.59 3.31
CA LEU A 65 -9.50 -7.60 3.04
C LEU A 65 -8.90 -8.83 2.34
N MET A 66 -8.08 -8.62 1.30
CA MET A 66 -7.39 -9.71 0.62
C MET A 66 -6.49 -10.48 1.57
N ARG A 67 -5.66 -9.79 2.37
CA ARG A 67 -4.77 -10.44 3.36
C ARG A 67 -5.54 -11.29 4.36
N ASN A 68 -6.66 -10.79 4.87
CA ASN A 68 -7.50 -11.53 5.81
C ASN A 68 -8.19 -12.73 5.14
N ALA A 69 -8.58 -12.60 3.87
CA ALA A 69 -9.22 -13.67 3.11
C ALA A 69 -8.25 -14.78 2.66
N ILE A 70 -6.93 -14.50 2.56
CA ILE A 70 -5.94 -15.48 2.09
C ILE A 70 -6.01 -16.81 2.85
N GLY A 71 -6.16 -16.80 4.17
CA GLY A 71 -6.24 -18.04 4.96
C GLY A 71 -7.44 -18.92 4.57
N LEU A 72 -8.59 -18.29 4.32
CA LEU A 72 -9.79 -18.98 3.84
C LEU A 72 -9.65 -19.43 2.39
N CYS A 73 -9.01 -18.64 1.54
CA CYS A 73 -8.79 -18.99 0.13
C CYS A 73 -7.83 -20.17 -0.04
N ILE A 74 -6.81 -20.31 0.82
CA ILE A 74 -5.84 -21.42 0.73
C ILE A 74 -6.47 -22.76 1.11
N THR A 75 -7.45 -22.75 2.03
CA THR A 75 -8.08 -23.97 2.54
C THR A 75 -9.21 -24.51 1.66
N GLN A 76 -9.64 -23.74 0.66
CA GLN A 76 -10.80 -24.05 -0.17
C GLN A 76 -10.41 -24.18 -1.65
N THR A 77 -11.06 -25.08 -2.37
CA THR A 77 -10.78 -25.31 -3.80
C THR A 77 -12.06 -25.42 -4.64
N GLY A 78 -11.93 -25.23 -5.95
CA GLY A 78 -13.01 -25.38 -6.92
C GLY A 78 -14.23 -24.51 -6.61
N LYS A 79 -15.40 -25.15 -6.50
CA LYS A 79 -16.69 -24.46 -6.28
C LYS A 79 -16.74 -23.72 -4.94
N ALA A 80 -16.08 -24.22 -3.90
CA ALA A 80 -16.07 -23.58 -2.58
C ALA A 80 -15.31 -22.25 -2.62
N LEU A 81 -14.17 -22.21 -3.30
CA LEU A 81 -13.42 -20.97 -3.52
C LEU A 81 -14.25 -19.96 -4.35
N GLY A 82 -14.91 -20.42 -5.42
CA GLY A 82 -15.78 -19.57 -6.23
C GLY A 82 -16.88 -18.88 -5.41
N LYS A 83 -17.46 -19.59 -4.43
CA LYS A 83 -18.46 -19.03 -3.50
C LYS A 83 -17.89 -17.99 -2.54
N LEU A 84 -16.59 -18.02 -2.22
CA LEU A 84 -15.93 -17.04 -1.35
C LEU A 84 -15.53 -15.75 -2.08
N LEU A 85 -15.25 -15.84 -3.38
CA LEU A 85 -14.81 -14.69 -4.17
C LEU A 85 -15.88 -13.60 -4.27
N TYR A 86 -17.15 -13.98 -4.46
CA TYR A 86 -18.22 -13.00 -4.61
C TYR A 86 -18.49 -12.18 -3.33
N PRO A 87 -18.64 -12.78 -2.13
CA PRO A 87 -18.70 -12.05 -0.87
C PRO A 87 -17.48 -11.16 -0.62
N LEU A 88 -16.29 -11.62 -1.01
CA LEU A 88 -15.07 -10.82 -0.88
C LEU A 88 -15.12 -9.56 -1.76
N LEU A 89 -15.57 -9.69 -3.02
CA LEU A 89 -15.76 -8.54 -3.92
C LEU A 89 -16.85 -7.58 -3.41
N LEU A 90 -17.92 -8.10 -2.83
CA LEU A 90 -18.95 -7.30 -2.15
C LEU A 90 -18.36 -6.54 -0.96
N ALA A 91 -17.60 -7.19 -0.08
CA ALA A 91 -16.96 -6.50 1.04
C ALA A 91 -16.01 -5.37 0.58
N MET A 92 -15.40 -5.51 -0.61
CA MET A 92 -14.57 -4.45 -1.19
C MET A 92 -15.38 -3.23 -1.63
N THR A 93 -16.66 -3.37 -2.04
CA THR A 93 -17.49 -2.25 -2.47
C THR A 93 -17.81 -1.30 -1.30
N GLU A 94 -17.84 -1.82 -0.07
CA GLU A 94 -18.10 -1.04 1.14
C GLU A 94 -16.88 -0.23 1.63
N THR A 95 -15.74 -0.33 0.94
CA THR A 95 -14.48 0.34 1.35
C THR A 95 -14.30 1.72 0.73
N GLU A 96 -15.36 2.52 0.65
CA GLU A 96 -15.30 3.84 0.05
C GLU A 96 -14.36 4.80 0.81
N VAL A 97 -13.53 5.52 0.06
CA VAL A 97 -12.66 6.58 0.57
C VAL A 97 -13.52 7.80 0.85
N GLY A 98 -13.69 8.12 2.14
CA GLY A 98 -14.41 9.31 2.57
C GLY A 98 -13.85 10.61 1.98
N LYS A 99 -14.74 11.52 1.58
CA LYS A 99 -14.37 12.87 1.13
C LYS A 99 -13.84 13.69 2.30
N ARG A 100 -12.62 14.22 2.16
CA ARG A 100 -12.05 15.14 3.16
C ARG A 100 -12.84 16.45 3.14
N LYS A 101 -13.47 16.81 4.25
CA LYS A 101 -14.13 18.12 4.43
C LYS A 101 -13.16 19.29 4.59
N ARG A 102 -11.86 19.02 4.74
CA ARG A 102 -10.81 20.04 4.94
C ARG A 102 -10.00 20.28 3.67
N PRO A 103 -9.52 21.53 3.44
CA PRO A 103 -8.65 21.84 2.31
C PRO A 103 -7.33 21.07 2.36
N SER A 104 -6.75 20.83 1.18
CA SER A 104 -5.44 20.18 1.04
C SER A 104 -4.38 21.04 1.73
N GLN A 105 -3.68 20.47 2.70
CA GLN A 105 -2.58 21.16 3.36
C GLN A 105 -1.31 21.02 2.52
N PRO A 106 -0.52 22.09 2.35
CA PRO A 106 0.71 22.04 1.57
C PRO A 106 1.68 21.04 2.19
N ARG A 107 2.41 20.29 1.35
CA ARG A 107 3.44 19.34 1.80
C ARG A 107 4.71 20.08 2.19
N VAL A 108 4.60 20.91 3.23
CA VAL A 108 5.68 21.73 3.76
C VAL A 108 5.96 21.32 5.20
N ILE A 109 7.24 21.29 5.55
CA ILE A 109 7.68 21.04 6.91
C ILE A 109 7.79 22.43 7.58
N LYS A 110 6.98 22.70 8.61
CA LYS A 110 7.02 24.02 9.31
C LYS A 110 8.30 24.27 10.10
N ARG A 111 9.08 23.24 10.43
CA ARG A 111 10.32 23.33 11.21
C ARG A 111 11.38 22.36 10.67
N ARG A 112 12.62 22.83 10.49
CA ARG A 112 13.76 22.00 10.04
C ARG A 112 13.86 20.71 10.86
N PRO A 113 13.97 19.51 10.25
CA PRO A 113 14.42 18.31 10.96
C PRO A 113 15.82 18.63 11.50
N LYS A 114 15.92 18.74 12.83
CA LYS A 114 16.97 19.40 13.62
C LYS A 114 18.31 19.71 12.92
N ALA A 115 18.76 20.96 13.06
CA ALA A 115 20.02 21.50 12.59
C ALA A 115 21.28 20.97 13.31
N TYR A 116 21.31 19.70 13.75
CA TYR A 116 22.48 19.18 14.46
C TYR A 116 23.41 18.44 13.49
N PRO A 117 24.73 18.69 13.57
CA PRO A 117 25.72 17.88 12.87
C PRO A 117 25.73 16.45 13.41
N MET A 118 26.19 15.51 12.57
CA MET A 118 26.32 14.09 12.93
C MET A 118 27.38 13.90 14.01
N MET A 119 27.12 12.99 14.96
CA MET A 119 28.05 12.64 16.03
C MET A 119 29.11 11.66 15.48
N ASN A 120 30.15 12.19 14.85
CA ASN A 120 31.23 11.39 14.25
C ASN A 120 32.35 11.02 15.24
N LYS A 121 32.16 11.32 16.53
CA LYS A 121 33.13 11.09 17.61
C LYS A 121 32.40 10.64 18.89
N PRO A 122 33.06 9.94 19.83
CA PRO A 122 32.49 9.64 21.14
C PRO A 122 32.00 10.89 21.88
N ARG A 123 30.88 10.80 22.61
CA ARG A 123 30.23 11.93 23.31
C ARG A 123 31.17 12.73 24.22
N LYS A 124 32.12 12.05 24.87
CA LYS A 124 33.11 12.67 25.77
C LYS A 124 33.98 13.71 25.05
N GLU A 125 34.20 13.56 23.74
CA GLU A 125 35.03 14.47 22.93
C GLU A 125 34.30 15.74 22.49
N TYR A 126 32.96 15.81 22.63
CA TYR A 126 32.17 17.00 22.30
C TYR A 126 31.98 17.97 23.49
N VAL A 127 32.39 17.58 24.71
CA VAL A 127 32.12 18.35 25.94
C VAL A 127 33.18 19.43 26.20
N ILE A 128 34.04 19.75 25.24
CA ILE A 128 35.17 20.67 25.44
C ILE A 128 35.18 21.75 24.36
N GLN A 129 34.58 22.90 24.69
CA GLN A 129 35.03 24.29 24.44
C GLN A 129 33.97 25.27 24.94
#